data_AF-W2KZT3-F1
#
_entry.id   AF-W2KZT3-F1
#
_cell.length_a   1.000
_cell.length_b   1.000
_cell.length_c   1.000
_cell.angle_alpha   90.00
_cell.angle_beta   90.00
_cell.angle_gamma   90.00
#
_symmetry.space_group_name_H-M   'P 1'
#
loop_
_entity.id
_entity.type
_entity.pdbx_description
1 polymer ?
#
loop_
_entity_poly.entity_id
_entity_poly.type
_entity_poly.pdbx_seq_one_letter_code
_entity_poly.pdbx_strand_id
1 'polypeptide(L)'
;MSPHPDDHYNETSTPGAEVSFDDAVKTAALQIKPNRILYTSVLLALLQPFQSGWSTSQLNLSDYNNTDECNARPVVEGTCTLFSGHSKLEWTFAVNAWIFGAMVGSLLCGHFSDMMGRKKLLFFNCFFMIGGAVIQASVSNIWPFAVGRAVAGIASGAATGTIGAYVNELSPPHLRSHLGLGLQISTTIGILVPAICFFFADSGDGWRYMAGFPIVLAGIYMLLSPSLAVESPAW
;
A
#
# COMPACT_ATOMS: atom_id res chain seq x y z
N MET A 1 58.09 7.68 -44.00
CA MET A 1 56.94 8.15 -43.19
C MET A 1 55.72 8.08 -44.09
N SER A 2 55.02 6.95 -44.08
CA SER A 2 53.90 6.66 -44.97
C SER A 2 52.65 7.39 -44.47
N PRO A 3 51.86 8.08 -45.32
CA PRO A 3 50.58 8.64 -44.89
C PRO A 3 49.55 7.51 -44.75
N HIS A 4 48.88 7.49 -43.59
CA HIS A 4 47.75 6.60 -43.30
C HIS A 4 46.57 6.99 -44.21
N PRO A 5 45.87 6.06 -44.88
CA PRO A 5 44.69 6.42 -45.66
C PRO A 5 43.53 6.71 -44.71
N ASP A 6 42.95 7.90 -44.88
CA ASP A 6 41.82 8.40 -44.10
C ASP A 6 40.64 7.42 -44.09
N ASP A 7 40.10 7.22 -42.88
CA ASP A 7 38.95 6.38 -42.61
C ASP A 7 37.72 6.82 -43.43
N HIS A 8 37.33 5.98 -44.40
CA HIS A 8 35.99 6.02 -44.98
C HIS A 8 34.97 5.49 -43.95
N TYR A 9 34.53 6.33 -43.01
CA TYR A 9 33.32 6.05 -42.25
C TYR A 9 32.11 6.30 -43.16
N ASN A 10 31.42 5.23 -43.56
CA ASN A 10 30.04 5.37 -44.01
C ASN A 10 29.20 5.73 -42.79
N GLU A 11 28.64 6.93 -42.74
CA GLU A 11 27.56 7.24 -41.80
C GLU A 11 26.40 6.28 -42.11
N THR A 12 26.26 5.23 -41.30
CA THR A 12 25.03 4.44 -41.31
C THR A 12 23.94 5.36 -40.79
N SER A 13 23.14 5.91 -41.70
CA SER A 13 21.88 6.54 -41.34
C SER A 13 21.06 5.46 -40.63
N THR A 14 20.71 5.72 -39.36
CA THR A 14 19.66 4.96 -38.68
C THR A 14 18.50 4.86 -39.66
N PRO A 15 17.99 3.65 -39.99
CA PRO A 15 16.84 3.54 -40.89
C PRO A 15 15.78 4.49 -40.36
N GLY A 16 15.35 5.43 -41.22
CA GLY A 16 14.40 6.47 -40.84
C GLY A 16 13.25 5.76 -40.13
N ALA A 17 13.06 6.08 -38.85
CA ALA A 17 12.06 5.43 -38.03
C ALA A 17 10.76 5.40 -38.85
N GLU A 18 10.08 4.25 -38.90
CA GLU A 18 8.69 4.19 -39.34
C GLU A 18 7.82 4.94 -38.32
N VAL A 19 8.00 6.27 -38.24
CA VAL A 19 7.27 7.19 -37.36
C VAL A 19 5.77 7.04 -37.60
N SER A 20 5.38 6.69 -38.84
CA SER A 20 3.99 6.48 -39.22
C SER A 20 3.32 5.28 -38.52
N PHE A 21 4.03 4.18 -38.24
CA PHE A 21 3.42 3.02 -37.58
C PHE A 21 3.26 3.30 -36.08
N ASP A 22 4.29 3.85 -35.44
CA ASP A 22 4.25 4.23 -34.02
C ASP A 22 3.21 5.32 -33.72
N ASP A 23 3.09 6.33 -34.57
CA ASP A 23 2.06 7.37 -34.41
C ASP A 23 0.65 6.82 -34.64
N ALA A 24 0.46 5.89 -35.58
CA ALA A 24 -0.83 5.22 -35.78
C ALA A 24 -1.22 4.36 -34.57
N VAL A 25 -0.28 3.61 -33.99
CA VAL A 25 -0.48 2.81 -32.77
C VAL A 25 -0.76 3.71 -31.56
N LYS A 26 -0.04 4.83 -31.43
CA LYS A 26 -0.26 5.83 -30.37
C LYS A 26 -1.63 6.48 -30.49
N THR A 27 -2.04 6.83 -31.72
CA THR A 27 -3.36 7.40 -32.00
C THR A 27 -4.48 6.38 -31.73
N ALA A 28 -4.29 5.10 -32.09
CA ALA A 28 -5.21 4.02 -31.77
C ALA A 28 -5.31 3.78 -30.25
N ALA A 29 -4.20 3.84 -29.52
CA ALA A 29 -4.17 3.71 -28.06
C ALA A 29 -4.88 4.87 -27.33
N LEU A 30 -4.95 6.05 -27.94
CA LEU A 30 -5.71 7.21 -27.45
C LEU A 30 -7.22 7.09 -27.71
N GLN A 31 -7.64 6.25 -28.66
CA GLN A 31 -9.06 6.01 -28.98
C GLN A 31 -9.73 4.96 -28.07
N ILE A 32 -8.97 4.26 -27.22
CA ILE A 32 -9.49 3.27 -26.29
C ILE A 32 -10.31 3.98 -25.21
N LYS A 33 -11.64 3.92 -25.33
CA LYS A 33 -12.54 4.49 -24.33
C LYS A 33 -12.56 3.61 -23.07
N PRO A 34 -12.27 4.17 -21.89
CA PRO A 34 -12.28 3.42 -20.64
C PRO A 34 -13.72 3.03 -20.29
N ASN A 35 -13.93 1.73 -20.05
CA ASN A 35 -15.23 1.20 -19.62
C ASN A 35 -15.45 1.50 -18.13
N ARG A 36 -16.71 1.60 -17.68
CA ARG A 36 -17.05 1.83 -16.26
C ARG A 36 -16.44 0.78 -15.32
N ILE A 37 -16.28 -0.44 -15.83
CA ILE A 37 -15.69 -1.58 -15.12
C ILE A 37 -14.21 -1.34 -14.74
N LEU A 38 -13.46 -0.62 -15.58
CA LEU A 38 -12.07 -0.20 -15.28
C LEU A 38 -12.08 0.71 -14.06
N TYR A 39 -12.93 1.74 -14.07
CA TYR A 39 -13.00 2.71 -12.99
C TYR A 39 -13.47 2.09 -11.68
N THR A 40 -14.46 1.19 -11.70
CA THR A 40 -14.91 0.50 -10.48
C THR A 40 -13.84 -0.44 -9.94
N SER A 41 -13.11 -1.13 -10.81
CA SER A 41 -11.98 -1.99 -10.42
C SER A 41 -10.85 -1.19 -9.78
N VAL A 42 -10.47 -0.05 -10.39
CA VAL A 42 -9.43 0.83 -9.86
C VAL A 42 -9.89 1.49 -8.57
N LEU A 43 -11.14 1.97 -8.49
CA LEU A 43 -11.67 2.59 -7.27
C LEU A 43 -11.67 1.61 -6.09
N LEU A 44 -12.04 0.35 -6.33
CA LEU A 44 -11.96 -0.68 -5.31
C LEU A 44 -10.50 -1.01 -4.94
N ALA A 45 -9.61 -1.04 -5.93
CA ALA A 45 -8.18 -1.21 -5.73
C ALA A 45 -7.57 -0.09 -4.85
N LEU A 46 -8.10 1.13 -4.89
CA LEU A 46 -7.63 2.26 -4.07
C LEU A 46 -7.83 2.04 -2.55
N LEU A 47 -8.69 1.12 -2.12
CA LEU A 47 -8.84 0.79 -0.70
C LEU A 47 -7.56 0.19 -0.09
N GLN A 48 -6.79 -0.58 -0.86
CA GLN A 48 -5.53 -1.19 -0.40
C GLN A 48 -4.45 -0.15 -0.07
N PRO A 49 -4.07 0.80 -0.97
CA PRO A 49 -3.11 1.85 -0.64
C PRO A 49 -3.61 2.79 0.47
N PHE A 50 -4.92 3.08 0.52
CA PHE A 50 -5.51 3.81 1.65
C PHE A 50 -5.21 3.08 2.98
N GLN A 51 -5.44 1.77 3.02
CA GLN A 51 -5.23 0.95 4.20
C GLN A 51 -3.75 0.83 4.60
N SER A 52 -2.84 0.76 3.63
CA SER A 52 -1.39 0.85 3.87
C SER A 52 -0.99 2.20 4.45
N GLY A 53 -1.55 3.29 3.93
CA GLY A 53 -1.37 4.65 4.48
C GLY A 53 -1.87 4.74 5.92
N TRP A 54 -3.06 4.22 6.19
CA TRP A 54 -3.65 4.14 7.53
C TRP A 54 -2.73 3.42 8.51
N SER A 55 -2.28 2.23 8.13
CA SER A 55 -1.40 1.39 8.95
C SER A 55 -0.03 2.04 9.18
N THR A 56 0.42 2.93 8.30
CA THR A 56 1.67 3.68 8.44
C THR A 56 1.55 4.75 9.53
N SER A 57 0.47 5.54 9.54
CA SER A 57 0.33 6.70 10.42
C SER A 57 -0.43 6.45 11.72
N GLN A 58 -1.13 5.32 11.86
CA GLN A 58 -1.92 5.00 13.06
C GLN A 58 -1.11 4.97 14.38
N LEU A 59 0.23 4.86 14.32
CA LEU A 59 1.12 4.87 15.50
C LEU A 59 1.92 6.16 15.67
N ASN A 60 1.64 7.20 14.87
CA ASN A 60 2.48 8.40 14.82
C ASN A 60 2.19 9.42 15.95
N LEU A 61 1.15 9.23 16.78
CA LEU A 61 0.83 10.15 17.87
C LEU A 61 1.68 9.87 19.12
N SER A 62 2.13 10.93 19.79
CA SER A 62 3.04 10.91 20.95
C SER A 62 2.46 10.24 22.20
N ASP A 63 1.14 10.17 22.32
CA ASP A 63 0.47 9.63 23.52
C ASP A 63 0.61 8.11 23.67
N TYR A 64 1.23 7.43 22.70
CA TYR A 64 1.39 5.97 22.68
C TYR A 64 2.77 5.46 23.16
N ASN A 65 3.69 6.36 23.52
CA ASN A 65 5.06 6.03 23.91
C ASN A 65 5.45 6.85 25.17
N ASN A 66 5.34 6.24 26.35
CA ASN A 66 5.28 7.02 27.59
C ASN A 66 6.64 7.52 28.10
N THR A 67 7.01 8.75 27.74
CA THR A 67 8.20 9.44 28.26
C THR A 67 7.94 10.04 29.65
N ASP A 68 8.52 9.43 30.68
CA ASP A 68 8.52 9.84 32.10
C ASP A 68 7.13 9.90 32.79
N GLU A 69 6.16 9.11 32.31
CA GLU A 69 4.75 9.04 32.78
C GLU A 69 3.98 10.34 32.56
N CYS A 70 3.92 10.73 31.29
CA CYS A 70 3.37 11.97 30.79
C CYS A 70 3.89 13.19 31.63
N ASN A 71 5.19 13.22 31.93
CA ASN A 71 5.95 14.25 32.64
C ASN A 71 5.50 14.75 34.06
N ALA A 72 4.32 14.40 34.60
CA ALA A 72 3.80 14.74 35.96
C ALA A 72 3.76 16.27 36.33
N ARG A 73 2.96 16.87 37.23
CA ARG A 73 2.05 16.45 38.30
C ARG A 73 0.73 17.25 38.28
N PRO A 74 -0.39 16.61 38.72
CA PRO A 74 -0.55 15.17 38.88
C PRO A 74 -1.00 14.60 37.53
N VAL A 75 -0.40 13.51 37.08
CA VAL A 75 -0.92 12.79 35.90
C VAL A 75 -1.10 11.32 36.28
N VAL A 76 -2.38 10.93 36.36
CA VAL A 76 -3.00 9.69 36.83
C VAL A 76 -4.41 9.72 36.16
N GLU A 77 -5.05 8.71 35.58
CA GLU A 77 -4.88 7.24 35.51
C GLU A 77 -5.17 6.80 34.04
N GLY A 78 -4.34 5.93 33.43
CA GLY A 78 -4.43 5.53 31.99
C GLY A 78 -3.38 6.19 31.07
N THR A 79 -2.30 6.69 31.65
CA THR A 79 -1.64 7.91 31.17
C THR A 79 -0.45 7.65 30.25
N CYS A 80 -0.73 7.75 28.95
CA CYS A 80 0.13 7.57 27.78
C CYS A 80 0.20 6.12 27.26
N THR A 81 -0.92 5.40 27.30
CA THR A 81 -1.00 4.00 26.86
C THR A 81 -1.15 3.81 25.35
N LEU A 82 -0.35 2.88 24.81
CA LEU A 82 -0.88 1.70 24.11
C LEU A 82 -0.76 0.43 24.97
N PHE A 83 0.35 0.22 25.68
CA PHE A 83 0.48 -0.80 26.74
C PHE A 83 1.28 -0.22 27.91
N SER A 84 0.92 -0.51 29.16
CA SER A 84 1.66 0.00 30.33
C SER A 84 3.01 -0.72 30.49
N GLY A 85 4.07 0.04 30.81
CA GLY A 85 5.37 -0.51 31.20
C GLY A 85 6.31 -0.98 30.08
N HIS A 86 6.08 -0.61 28.81
CA HIS A 86 7.00 -0.92 27.72
C HIS A 86 8.14 0.10 27.59
N SER A 87 9.31 -0.35 27.16
CA SER A 87 10.46 0.52 26.89
C SER A 87 10.37 1.20 25.51
N LYS A 88 11.09 2.32 25.34
CA LYS A 88 11.24 3.00 24.03
C LYS A 88 11.74 2.06 22.92
N LEU A 89 12.58 1.09 23.29
CA LEU A 89 13.10 0.10 22.35
C LEU A 89 11.99 -0.85 21.89
N GLU A 90 11.17 -1.38 22.80
CA GLU A 90 10.03 -2.24 22.45
C GLU A 90 9.00 -1.51 21.58
N TRP A 91 8.73 -0.23 21.86
CA TRP A 91 7.91 0.61 20.98
C TRP A 91 8.50 0.74 19.59
N THR A 92 9.79 1.02 19.50
CA THR A 92 10.52 1.13 18.22
C THR A 92 10.45 -0.19 17.44
N PHE A 93 10.57 -1.34 18.10
CA PHE A 93 10.37 -2.64 17.47
C PHE A 93 8.94 -2.82 16.95
N ALA A 94 7.92 -2.46 17.73
CA ALA A 94 6.52 -2.58 17.32
C ALA A 94 6.18 -1.69 16.11
N VAL A 95 6.71 -0.47 16.06
CA VAL A 95 6.53 0.44 14.91
C VAL A 95 7.24 -0.12 13.67
N ASN A 96 8.50 -0.54 13.81
CA ASN A 96 9.30 -1.06 12.70
C ASN A 96 8.89 -2.46 12.23
N ALA A 97 8.20 -3.24 13.07
CA ALA A 97 7.70 -4.57 12.70
C ALA A 97 6.81 -4.51 11.45
N TRP A 98 6.02 -3.44 11.28
CA TRP A 98 5.22 -3.23 10.07
C TRP A 98 6.08 -3.03 8.82
N ILE A 99 7.13 -2.22 8.91
CA ILE A 99 8.07 -1.98 7.80
C ILE A 99 8.79 -3.27 7.43
N PHE A 100 9.27 -4.01 8.43
CA PHE A 100 9.92 -5.30 8.22
C PHE A 100 8.97 -6.30 7.56
N GLY A 101 7.72 -6.39 8.03
CA GLY A 101 6.68 -7.19 7.40
C GLY A 101 6.44 -6.79 5.94
N ALA A 102 6.34 -5.49 5.67
CA ALA A 102 6.13 -4.96 4.32
C ALA A 102 7.29 -5.29 3.37
N MET A 103 8.53 -5.26 3.87
CA MET A 103 9.70 -5.71 3.11
C MET A 103 9.55 -7.18 2.69
N VAL A 104 9.23 -8.06 3.64
CA VAL A 104 9.03 -9.50 3.36
C VAL A 104 7.87 -9.71 2.38
N GLY A 105 6.73 -9.05 2.60
CA GLY A 105 5.56 -9.14 1.72
C GLY A 105 5.83 -8.65 0.30
N SER A 106 6.63 -7.59 0.15
CA SER A 106 7.00 -7.04 -1.17
C SER A 106 7.95 -7.96 -1.94
N LEU A 107 8.86 -8.67 -1.26
CA LEU A 107 9.73 -9.65 -1.93
C LEU A 107 8.95 -10.86 -2.45
N LEU A 108 7.93 -11.28 -1.71
CA LEU A 108 7.13 -12.45 -2.05
C LEU A 108 6.01 -12.13 -3.05
N CYS A 109 5.63 -10.86 -3.22
CA CYS A 109 4.44 -10.49 -3.99
C CYS A 109 4.51 -10.90 -5.45
N GLY A 110 5.68 -10.82 -6.10
CA GLY A 110 5.85 -11.20 -7.50
C GLY A 110 5.54 -12.67 -7.74
N HIS A 111 6.16 -13.55 -6.95
CA HIS A 111 5.96 -15.00 -7.07
C HIS A 111 4.49 -15.40 -6.84
N PHE A 112 3.86 -14.86 -5.79
CA PHE A 112 2.45 -15.16 -5.51
C PHE A 112 1.50 -14.53 -6.53
N SER A 113 1.81 -13.35 -7.06
CA SER A 113 0.99 -12.66 -8.05
C SER A 113 0.94 -13.42 -9.35
N ASP A 114 2.08 -13.95 -9.79
CA ASP A 114 2.17 -14.75 -11.02
C ASP A 114 1.55 -16.14 -10.85
N MET A 115 1.61 -16.73 -9.65
CA MET A 115 1.00 -18.06 -9.41
C MET A 115 -0.52 -18.00 -9.24
N MET A 116 -1.05 -17.03 -8.48
CA MET A 116 -2.46 -17.00 -8.08
C MET A 116 -3.33 -16.07 -8.92
N GLY A 117 -2.74 -15.08 -9.59
CA GLY A 117 -3.48 -14.00 -10.23
C GLY A 117 -3.61 -12.79 -9.32
N ARG A 118 -3.65 -11.62 -9.95
CA ARG A 118 -3.61 -10.33 -9.26
C ARG A 118 -4.85 -10.15 -8.39
N LYS A 119 -6.05 -10.46 -8.89
CA LYS A 119 -7.32 -10.28 -8.14
C LYS A 119 -7.41 -11.27 -6.97
N LYS A 120 -7.07 -12.54 -7.20
CA LYS A 120 -7.13 -13.58 -6.15
C LYS A 120 -6.10 -13.34 -5.05
N LEU A 121 -4.90 -12.89 -5.42
CA LEU A 121 -3.88 -12.53 -4.44
C LEU A 121 -4.37 -11.37 -3.55
N LEU A 122 -4.91 -10.29 -4.14
CA LEU A 122 -5.45 -9.16 -3.38
C LEU A 122 -6.62 -9.58 -2.48
N PHE A 123 -7.48 -10.50 -2.93
CA PHE A 123 -8.55 -11.06 -2.10
C PHE A 123 -7.99 -11.87 -0.92
N PHE A 124 -7.01 -12.74 -1.16
CA PHE A 124 -6.39 -13.54 -0.09
C PHE A 124 -5.64 -12.65 0.91
N ASN A 125 -5.05 -11.57 0.42
CA ASN A 125 -4.34 -10.58 1.22
C ASN A 125 -5.22 -9.92 2.29
N CYS A 126 -6.51 -9.75 2.02
CA CYS A 126 -7.47 -9.24 3.01
C CYS A 126 -7.55 -10.12 4.26
N PHE A 127 -7.38 -11.44 4.17
CA PHE A 127 -7.39 -12.31 5.35
C PHE A 127 -6.20 -12.05 6.27
N PHE A 128 -5.00 -11.88 5.71
CA PHE A 128 -3.82 -11.51 6.51
C PHE A 128 -4.02 -10.16 7.16
N MET A 129 -4.63 -9.22 6.44
CA MET A 129 -4.82 -7.88 6.97
C MET A 129 -5.88 -7.84 8.09
N ILE A 130 -6.96 -8.60 7.95
CA ILE A 130 -7.94 -8.82 9.02
C ILE A 130 -7.26 -9.49 10.22
N GLY A 131 -6.49 -10.55 10.00
CA GLY A 131 -5.77 -11.26 11.06
C GLY A 131 -4.82 -10.33 11.83
N GLY A 132 -4.02 -9.54 11.12
CA GLY A 132 -3.12 -8.55 11.71
C GLY A 132 -3.87 -7.48 12.51
N ALA A 133 -5.00 -7.00 12.01
CA ALA A 133 -5.83 -5.99 12.68
C ALA A 133 -6.56 -6.54 13.91
N VAL A 134 -7.10 -7.77 13.84
CA VAL A 134 -7.72 -8.46 14.98
C VAL A 134 -6.70 -8.68 16.09
N ILE A 135 -5.49 -9.14 15.76
CA ILE A 135 -4.41 -9.29 16.73
C ILE A 135 -4.10 -7.93 17.38
N GLN A 136 -3.91 -6.87 16.59
CA GLN A 136 -3.61 -5.54 17.12
C GLN A 136 -4.70 -4.99 18.03
N ALA A 137 -5.98 -5.17 17.68
CA ALA A 137 -7.11 -4.63 18.45
C ALA A 137 -7.41 -5.44 19.74
N SER A 138 -7.09 -6.73 19.76
CA SER A 138 -7.47 -7.64 20.85
C SER A 138 -6.43 -7.77 21.96
N VAL A 139 -5.17 -7.43 21.67
CA VAL A 139 -4.05 -7.65 22.59
C VAL A 139 -3.90 -6.50 23.59
N SER A 140 -3.36 -6.84 24.76
CA SER A 140 -2.98 -5.90 25.82
C SER A 140 -1.47 -5.93 26.11
N ASN A 141 -0.67 -6.43 25.18
CA ASN A 141 0.79 -6.55 25.32
C ASN A 141 1.50 -6.15 24.00
N ILE A 142 2.68 -5.54 24.13
CA ILE A 142 3.44 -4.97 23.01
C ILE A 142 4.00 -6.01 22.03
N TRP A 143 4.39 -7.19 22.53
CA TRP A 143 4.96 -8.24 21.68
C TRP A 143 3.94 -8.86 20.73
N PRO A 144 2.75 -9.34 21.17
CA PRO A 144 1.74 -9.81 20.25
C PRO A 144 1.18 -8.68 19.38
N PHE A 145 1.19 -7.43 19.86
CA PHE A 145 0.89 -6.27 19.02
C PHE A 145 1.90 -6.11 17.87
N ALA A 146 3.20 -6.22 18.15
CA ALA A 146 4.25 -6.19 17.13
C ALA A 146 4.12 -7.34 16.11
N VAL A 147 3.68 -8.52 16.53
CA VAL A 147 3.35 -9.63 15.62
C VAL A 147 2.18 -9.25 14.71
N GLY A 148 1.11 -8.68 15.26
CA GLY A 148 -0.01 -8.17 14.47
C GLY A 148 0.41 -7.09 13.46
N ARG A 149 1.35 -6.21 13.85
CA ARG A 149 1.98 -5.20 12.98
C ARG A 149 2.78 -5.84 11.86
N ALA A 150 3.58 -6.86 12.14
CA ALA A 150 4.34 -7.59 11.13
C ALA A 150 3.41 -8.29 10.12
N VAL A 151 2.35 -8.94 10.59
CA VAL A 151 1.36 -9.61 9.72
C VAL A 151 0.63 -8.59 8.83
N ALA A 152 0.17 -7.48 9.41
CA ALA A 152 -0.42 -6.37 8.63
C ALA A 152 0.58 -5.77 7.64
N GLY A 153 1.86 -5.68 8.02
CA GLY A 153 2.96 -5.25 7.17
C GLY A 153 3.13 -6.16 5.95
N ILE A 154 3.20 -7.48 6.16
CA ILE A 154 3.28 -8.47 5.07
C ILE A 154 2.12 -8.28 4.09
N ALA A 155 0.91 -8.08 4.63
CA ALA A 155 -0.26 -7.84 3.80
C ALA A 155 -0.15 -6.53 2.98
N SER A 156 0.22 -5.42 3.63
CA SER A 156 0.41 -4.13 2.97
C SER A 156 1.51 -4.16 1.91
N GLY A 157 2.64 -4.82 2.17
CA GLY A 157 3.74 -4.97 1.22
C GLY A 157 3.33 -5.76 -0.01
N ALA A 158 2.70 -6.92 0.21
CA ALA A 158 2.19 -7.76 -0.88
C ALA A 158 1.13 -7.03 -1.72
N ALA A 159 0.22 -6.29 -1.07
CA ALA A 159 -0.77 -5.46 -1.74
C ALA A 159 -0.13 -4.40 -2.64
N THR A 160 0.86 -3.68 -2.12
CA THR A 160 1.41 -2.49 -2.79
C THR A 160 2.11 -2.85 -4.10
N GLY A 161 2.86 -3.96 -4.13
CA GLY A 161 3.45 -4.46 -5.37
C GLY A 161 2.39 -4.95 -6.36
N THR A 162 1.44 -5.76 -5.87
CA THR A 162 0.39 -6.37 -6.71
C THR A 162 -0.56 -5.34 -7.30
N ILE A 163 -0.94 -4.31 -6.52
CA ILE A 163 -1.89 -3.28 -6.95
C ILE A 163 -1.28 -2.38 -8.02
N GLY A 164 0.02 -2.09 -7.93
CA GLY A 164 0.75 -1.33 -8.94
C GLY A 164 0.76 -2.07 -10.28
N ALA A 165 1.07 -3.37 -10.25
CA ALA A 165 1.00 -4.23 -11.43
C ALA A 165 -0.43 -4.33 -11.98
N TYR A 166 -1.41 -4.60 -11.11
CA TYR A 166 -2.83 -4.71 -11.48
C TYR A 166 -3.37 -3.46 -12.17
N VAL A 167 -3.09 -2.26 -11.63
CA VAL A 167 -3.51 -1.01 -12.26
C VAL A 167 -2.76 -0.77 -13.57
N ASN A 168 -1.46 -1.09 -13.65
CA ASN A 168 -0.68 -0.92 -14.88
C ASN A 168 -1.19 -1.83 -16.02
N GLU A 169 -1.49 -3.08 -15.70
CA GLU A 169 -1.97 -4.09 -16.64
C GLU A 169 -3.40 -3.79 -17.11
N LEU A 170 -4.25 -3.22 -16.25
CA LEU A 170 -5.62 -2.85 -16.60
C LEU A 170 -5.72 -1.51 -17.33
N SER A 171 -4.73 -0.62 -17.17
CA SER A 171 -4.80 0.75 -17.67
C SER A 171 -4.28 0.90 -19.11
N PRO A 172 -5.01 1.65 -19.96
CA PRO A 172 -4.52 1.99 -21.30
C PRO A 172 -3.30 2.93 -21.19
N PRO A 173 -2.37 2.91 -22.16
CA PRO A 173 -1.11 3.64 -22.10
C PRO A 173 -1.23 5.13 -21.71
N HIS A 174 -2.29 5.80 -22.16
CA HIS A 174 -2.52 7.23 -21.92
C HIS A 174 -3.07 7.55 -20.51
N LEU A 175 -3.66 6.58 -19.80
CA LEU A 175 -4.21 6.78 -18.43
C LEU A 175 -3.31 6.20 -17.32
N ARG A 176 -2.27 5.43 -17.66
CA ARG A 176 -1.44 4.74 -16.66
C ARG A 176 -0.89 5.69 -15.60
N SER A 177 -0.39 6.85 -16.04
CA SER A 177 0.14 7.87 -15.14
C SER A 177 -0.93 8.42 -14.19
N HIS A 178 -2.10 8.79 -14.72
CA HIS A 178 -3.21 9.31 -13.92
C HIS A 178 -3.73 8.31 -12.88
N LEU A 179 -3.86 7.04 -13.27
CA LEU A 179 -4.33 5.98 -12.35
C LEU A 179 -3.25 5.61 -11.32
N GLY A 180 -1.97 5.67 -11.69
CA GLY A 180 -0.85 5.55 -10.77
C GLY A 180 -0.81 6.67 -9.73
N LEU A 181 -1.05 7.91 -10.13
CA LEU A 181 -1.20 9.04 -9.19
C LEU A 181 -2.36 8.82 -8.22
N GLY A 182 -3.45 8.21 -8.68
CA GLY A 182 -4.57 7.81 -7.82
C GLY A 182 -4.14 6.92 -6.66
N LEU A 183 -3.30 5.91 -6.90
CA LEU A 183 -2.75 5.04 -5.85
C LEU A 183 -2.00 5.85 -4.79
N GLN A 184 -1.12 6.76 -5.22
CA GLN A 184 -0.35 7.61 -4.30
C GLN A 184 -1.23 8.57 -3.51
N ILE A 185 -2.21 9.20 -4.16
CA ILE A 185 -3.20 10.08 -3.51
C ILE A 185 -3.95 9.30 -2.44
N SER A 186 -4.37 8.06 -2.75
CA SER A 186 -5.07 7.20 -1.79
C SER A 186 -4.21 6.87 -0.58
N THR A 187 -2.92 6.55 -0.77
CA THR A 187 -1.96 6.36 0.33
C THR A 187 -1.85 7.61 1.20
N THR A 188 -1.71 8.79 0.59
CA THR A 188 -1.59 10.06 1.32
C THR A 188 -2.86 10.37 2.12
N ILE A 189 -4.05 10.14 1.56
CA ILE A 189 -5.32 10.28 2.28
C ILE A 189 -5.35 9.27 3.45
N GLY A 190 -4.93 8.02 3.21
CA GLY A 190 -4.80 7.00 4.24
C GLY A 190 -3.89 7.41 5.40
N ILE A 191 -2.83 8.20 5.13
CA ILE A 191 -1.95 8.76 6.18
C ILE A 191 -2.64 9.89 6.94
N LEU A 192 -3.38 10.75 6.24
CA LEU A 192 -4.03 11.94 6.79
C LEU A 192 -5.22 11.60 7.70
N VAL A 193 -6.05 10.64 7.32
CA VAL A 193 -7.31 10.34 8.03
C VAL A 193 -7.07 9.89 9.49
N PRO A 194 -6.12 8.98 9.82
CA PRO A 194 -5.80 8.66 11.21
C PRO A 194 -5.46 9.90 12.02
N ALA A 195 -4.63 10.81 11.48
CA ALA A 195 -4.24 12.03 12.16
C ALA A 195 -5.46 12.91 12.49
N ILE A 196 -6.45 12.99 11.60
CA ILE A 196 -7.71 13.71 11.85
C ILE A 196 -8.58 12.95 12.86
N CYS A 197 -8.73 11.63 12.70
CA CYS A 197 -9.55 10.81 13.58
C CYS A 197 -9.06 10.86 15.04
N PHE A 198 -7.74 10.97 15.27
CA PHE A 198 -7.19 11.16 16.62
C PHE A 198 -7.64 12.46 17.28
N PHE A 199 -7.82 13.54 16.51
CA PHE A 199 -8.31 14.82 17.04
C PHE A 199 -9.74 14.73 17.61
N PHE A 200 -10.55 13.80 17.09
CA PHE A 200 -11.94 13.62 17.51
C PHE A 200 -12.16 12.43 18.45
N ALA A 201 -11.24 11.47 18.48
CA ALA A 201 -11.36 10.20 19.22
C ALA A 201 -10.44 10.13 20.46
N ASP A 202 -10.30 11.26 21.17
CA ASP A 202 -9.54 11.40 22.42
C ASP A 202 -10.26 10.69 23.59
N SER A 203 -10.32 9.36 23.51
CA SER A 203 -10.90 8.48 24.53
C SER A 203 -9.93 7.32 24.76
N GLY A 204 -9.82 6.85 26.01
CA GLY A 204 -8.78 5.88 26.41
C GLY A 204 -8.70 4.59 25.57
N ASP A 205 -9.80 4.15 24.97
CA ASP A 205 -9.86 2.96 24.09
C ASP A 205 -9.89 3.27 22.58
N GLY A 206 -9.78 4.56 22.18
CA GLY A 206 -9.87 5.02 20.78
C GLY A 206 -8.89 4.31 19.85
N TRP A 207 -7.70 3.97 20.35
CA TRP A 207 -6.65 3.29 19.58
C TRP A 207 -7.06 1.88 19.12
N ARG A 208 -7.90 1.16 19.88
CA ARG A 208 -8.36 -0.18 19.50
C ARG A 208 -9.27 -0.12 18.29
N TYR A 209 -10.13 0.89 18.24
CA TYR A 209 -10.98 1.15 17.07
C TYR A 209 -10.13 1.55 15.86
N MET A 210 -9.07 2.33 16.05
CA MET A 210 -8.13 2.67 14.99
C MET A 210 -7.38 1.44 14.45
N ALA A 211 -6.92 0.56 15.34
CA ALA A 211 -6.27 -0.69 14.98
C ALA A 211 -7.23 -1.69 14.31
N GLY A 212 -8.53 -1.64 14.67
CA GLY A 212 -9.59 -2.48 14.11
C GLY A 212 -10.20 -1.96 12.80
N PHE A 213 -10.09 -0.66 12.49
CA PHE A 213 -10.64 -0.06 11.26
C PHE A 213 -10.20 -0.76 9.94
N PRO A 214 -8.95 -1.24 9.80
CA PRO A 214 -8.54 -2.05 8.66
C PRO A 214 -9.41 -3.30 8.40
N ILE A 215 -10.08 -3.85 9.42
CA ILE A 215 -11.02 -4.99 9.27
C ILE A 215 -12.22 -4.57 8.43
N VAL A 216 -12.76 -3.38 8.67
CA VAL A 216 -13.92 -2.85 7.93
C VAL A 216 -13.55 -2.61 6.47
N LEU A 217 -12.39 -1.98 6.22
CA LEU A 217 -11.90 -1.74 4.86
C LEU A 217 -11.67 -3.05 4.09
N ALA A 218 -11.03 -4.03 4.74
CA ALA A 218 -10.81 -5.34 4.14
C ALA A 218 -12.14 -6.08 3.88
N GLY A 219 -13.12 -5.97 4.79
CA GLY A 219 -14.46 -6.52 4.62
C GLY A 219 -15.21 -5.91 3.43
N ILE A 220 -15.14 -4.58 3.28
CA ILE A 220 -15.71 -3.88 2.11
C ILE A 220 -15.03 -4.37 0.82
N TYR A 221 -13.70 -4.47 0.82
CA TYR A 221 -12.97 -4.98 -0.34
C TYR A 221 -13.38 -6.41 -0.70
N MET A 222 -13.44 -7.33 0.28
CA MET A 222 -13.83 -8.71 0.06
C MET A 222 -15.28 -8.85 -0.43
N LEU A 223 -16.19 -8.02 0.07
CA LEU A 223 -17.60 -8.04 -0.34
C LEU A 223 -17.76 -7.58 -1.79
N LEU A 224 -17.04 -6.53 -2.19
CA LEU A 224 -17.19 -5.89 -3.49
C LEU A 224 -16.26 -6.48 -4.58
N SER A 225 -15.16 -7.12 -4.21
CA SER A 225 -14.16 -7.67 -5.14
C SER A 225 -14.73 -8.71 -6.11
N PRO A 226 -15.59 -9.66 -5.70
CA PRO A 226 -16.17 -10.64 -6.62
C PRO A 226 -16.99 -10.01 -7.75
N SER A 227 -17.76 -8.94 -7.46
CA SER A 227 -18.71 -8.33 -8.39
C SER A 227 -18.16 -7.14 -9.18
N LEU A 228 -17.21 -6.38 -8.63
CA LEU A 228 -16.71 -5.13 -9.24
C LEU A 228 -15.30 -5.22 -9.81
N ALA A 229 -14.47 -6.15 -9.33
CA ALA A 229 -13.09 -6.31 -9.83
C ALA A 229 -13.02 -7.34 -10.96
N VAL A 230 -12.23 -7.04 -11.98
CA VAL A 230 -11.91 -7.96 -13.08
C VAL A 230 -10.54 -8.59 -12.84
N GLU A 231 -10.29 -9.78 -13.36
CA GLU A 231 -8.92 -10.32 -13.35
C GLU A 231 -8.04 -9.50 -14.31
N SER A 232 -6.74 -9.39 -14.02
CA SER A 232 -5.84 -8.73 -14.94
C SER A 232 -5.78 -9.47 -16.28
N PRO A 233 -5.92 -8.79 -17.44
CA PRO A 233 -5.80 -9.42 -18.76
C PRO A 233 -4.40 -9.97 -19.07
N ALA A 234 -3.38 -9.53 -18.33
CA ALA A 234 -1.99 -9.89 -18.55
C ALA A 234 -1.50 -11.07 -17.68
N TRP A 235 -2.33 -11.54 -16.73
CA TRP A 235 -2.08 -12.77 -15.96
C TRP A 235 -2.60 -13.99 -16.72
#